data_AF-A0A915LBI6-F1
#
_entry.id   AF-A0A915LBI6-F1
#
_cell.length_a   1.000
_cell.length_b   1.000
_cell.length_c   1.000
_cell.angle_alpha   90.00
_cell.angle_beta   90.00
_cell.angle_gamma   90.00
#
_symmetry.space_group_name_H-M   'P 1'
#
loop_
_entity.id
_entity.type
_entity.pdbx_description
1 polymer ?
#
loop_
_entity_poly.entity_id
_entity_poly.type
_entity_poly.pdbx_seq_one_letter_code
_entity_poly.pdbx_strand_id
1 'polypeptide(L)'
;MPLTSESRKKIDEKRGEKKEKMRQVAYRAREKKTKDVSTSNMPDCSYAEEMADREDDPDRIEDLLRRIKELENKVEELEEDLKHERELNSLLKMKLLENDRPQSPELPCRLIAPSPSRGLDIFSPTTSMDSRRRFIGSLADFKWVGDETGILLGNEIHKMLSHPNPEAMTQLLPNRDESDIILQIMWLLRDISTLSRAESLSSAEIDQLEEKTRQLYHLWVMLGEFDKTLHVTPKLHLLTAHLHIFAKRRGWFEAVSEQGIEHMHARFNLLERRFLNTNSKEESAIRISRYLLGWLHPLGRLSCCDIWIGDSFN
;
A
#
# COMPACT_ATOMS: atom_id res chain seq x y z
N MET A 1 0.22 -2.03 -65.93
CA MET A 1 -0.59 -0.86 -66.32
C MET A 1 -0.21 0.33 -65.44
N PRO A 2 0.04 1.53 -66.00
CA PRO A 2 0.35 2.70 -65.18
C PRO A 2 -0.87 3.10 -64.33
N LEU A 3 -0.65 3.33 -63.03
CA LEU A 3 -1.68 3.80 -62.11
C LEU A 3 -2.25 5.14 -62.60
N THR A 4 -3.58 5.21 -62.71
CA THR A 4 -4.30 6.42 -63.10
C THR A 4 -4.00 7.57 -62.13
N SER A 5 -4.06 8.81 -62.61
CA SER A 5 -3.86 10.02 -61.79
C SER A 5 -4.76 10.04 -60.55
N GLU A 6 -5.95 9.45 -60.67
CA GLU A 6 -6.94 9.37 -59.60
C GLU A 6 -6.57 8.33 -58.53
N SER A 7 -6.00 7.20 -58.95
CA SER A 7 -5.44 6.20 -58.02
C SER A 7 -4.26 6.75 -57.22
N ARG A 8 -3.42 7.58 -57.84
CA ARG A 8 -2.28 8.23 -57.16
C ARG A 8 -2.74 9.23 -56.08
N LYS A 9 -3.73 10.08 -56.40
CA LYS A 9 -4.32 11.01 -55.43
C LYS A 9 -4.89 10.30 -54.21
N LYS A 10 -5.63 9.19 -54.40
CA LYS A 10 -6.18 8.40 -53.28
C LYS A 10 -5.09 7.76 -52.41
N ILE A 11 -3.95 7.40 -52.99
CA ILE A 11 -2.81 6.85 -52.23
C ILE A 11 -2.13 7.96 -51.40
N ASP A 12 -1.95 9.15 -51.99
CA ASP A 12 -1.33 10.28 -51.29
C ASP A 12 -2.21 10.80 -50.15
N GLU A 13 -3.52 10.83 -50.34
CA GLU A 13 -4.50 11.19 -49.30
C GLU A 13 -4.49 10.19 -48.13
N LYS A 14 -4.51 8.88 -48.43
CA LYS A 14 -4.37 7.82 -47.41
C LYS A 14 -3.02 7.87 -46.69
N ARG A 15 -1.94 8.25 -47.38
CA ARG A 15 -0.63 8.47 -46.77
C ARG A 15 -0.63 9.67 -45.82
N GLY A 16 -1.33 10.75 -46.18
CA GLY A 16 -1.54 11.91 -45.33
C GLY A 16 -2.29 11.57 -44.04
N GLU A 17 -3.42 10.87 -44.16
CA GLU A 17 -4.22 10.42 -43.01
C GLU A 17 -3.43 9.49 -42.08
N LYS A 18 -2.64 8.56 -42.65
CA LYS A 18 -1.80 7.66 -41.86
C LYS A 18 -0.70 8.41 -41.11
N LYS A 19 -0.06 9.40 -41.74
CA LYS A 19 0.94 10.26 -41.07
C LYS A 19 0.33 11.06 -39.92
N GLU A 20 -0.87 11.59 -40.11
CA GLU A 20 -1.56 12.37 -39.08
C GLU A 20 -1.98 11.49 -37.88
N LYS A 21 -2.49 10.28 -38.14
CA LYS A 21 -2.79 9.31 -37.07
C LYS A 21 -1.54 8.91 -36.28
N MET A 22 -0.40 8.70 -36.94
CA MET A 22 0.86 8.41 -36.23
C MET A 22 1.34 9.60 -35.40
N ARG A 23 1.19 10.84 -35.87
CA ARG A 23 1.49 12.05 -35.08
C ARG A 23 0.64 12.14 -33.82
N GLN A 24 -0.66 11.86 -33.91
CA GLN A 24 -1.56 11.86 -32.76
C GLN A 24 -1.24 10.76 -31.75
N VAL A 25 -0.85 9.56 -32.22
CA VAL A 25 -0.39 8.47 -31.34
C VAL A 25 0.92 8.85 -30.64
N ALA A 26 1.89 9.42 -31.36
CA ALA A 26 3.15 9.88 -30.77
C ALA A 26 2.94 11.00 -29.75
N TYR A 27 2.02 11.93 -30.01
CA TYR A 27 1.64 12.99 -29.07
C TYR A 27 1.02 12.42 -27.78
N ARG A 28 0.07 11.48 -27.89
CA ARG A 28 -0.53 10.80 -26.74
C ARG A 28 0.46 9.94 -25.96
N ALA A 29 1.42 9.31 -26.65
CA ALA A 29 2.50 8.58 -26.02
C ALA A 29 3.43 9.51 -25.23
N ARG A 30 3.74 10.70 -25.76
CA ARG A 30 4.48 11.74 -25.03
C ARG A 30 3.72 12.25 -23.81
N GLU A 31 2.42 12.52 -23.93
CA GLU A 31 1.59 12.94 -22.78
C GLU A 31 1.51 11.87 -21.67
N LYS A 32 1.47 10.59 -22.05
CA LYS A 32 1.57 9.48 -21.09
C LYS A 32 2.96 9.39 -20.46
N LYS A 33 4.03 9.59 -21.23
CA LYS A 33 5.43 9.58 -20.76
C LYS A 33 5.80 10.82 -19.93
N THR A 34 5.06 11.92 -20.03
CA THR A 34 5.19 13.08 -19.12
C THR A 34 4.39 12.91 -17.83
N LYS A 35 3.44 11.97 -17.79
CA LYS A 35 2.71 11.60 -16.56
C LYS A 35 3.40 10.49 -15.77
N ASP A 36 4.15 9.63 -16.46
CA ASP A 36 4.94 8.56 -15.87
C ASP A 36 6.44 8.79 -16.14
N VAL A 37 7.22 8.97 -15.07
CA VAL A 37 8.70 9.05 -15.01
C VAL A 37 9.27 10.48 -14.87
N SER A 38 9.40 10.87 -13.60
CA SER A 38 10.65 11.44 -13.10
C SER A 38 11.73 10.36 -13.05
N THR A 39 12.97 10.76 -13.37
CA THR A 39 14.26 10.07 -13.20
C THR A 39 14.88 9.26 -14.36
N SER A 40 15.95 9.88 -14.87
CA SER A 40 17.28 9.32 -15.16
C SER A 40 17.64 8.97 -16.61
N ASN A 41 18.76 9.56 -17.02
CA ASN A 41 19.60 9.34 -18.20
C ASN A 41 19.00 9.75 -19.56
N MET A 42 19.08 11.05 -19.88
CA MET A 42 19.17 11.47 -21.28
C MET A 42 20.62 11.24 -21.77
N PRO A 43 20.84 10.48 -22.85
CA PRO A 43 22.07 10.56 -23.60
C PRO A 43 22.14 11.89 -24.36
N ASP A 44 23.36 12.38 -24.57
CA ASP A 44 23.65 13.62 -25.31
C ASP A 44 22.89 13.70 -26.65
N CYS A 45 22.48 14.93 -26.99
CA CYS A 45 21.67 15.29 -28.15
C CYS A 45 22.29 14.86 -29.51
N SER A 46 23.58 14.50 -29.54
CA SER A 46 24.23 13.96 -30.74
C SER A 46 23.83 12.51 -31.08
N TYR A 47 23.28 11.75 -30.13
CA TYR A 47 22.89 10.35 -30.37
C TYR A 47 21.49 10.21 -30.99
N ALA A 48 20.62 11.22 -30.81
CA ALA A 48 19.27 11.22 -31.35
C ALA A 48 19.23 11.53 -32.85
N GLU A 49 20.16 12.35 -33.35
CA GLU A 49 20.29 12.64 -34.79
C GLU A 49 20.87 11.42 -35.55
N GLU A 50 21.80 10.66 -34.94
CA GLU A 50 22.38 9.45 -35.54
C GLU A 50 21.41 8.26 -35.64
N MET A 51 20.34 8.26 -34.84
CA MET A 51 19.28 7.24 -34.88
C MET A 51 18.19 7.56 -35.91
N ALA A 52 17.96 8.83 -36.22
CA ALA A 52 16.94 9.24 -37.20
C ALA A 52 17.32 8.81 -38.63
N ASP A 53 18.61 8.73 -38.94
CA ASP A 53 19.12 8.25 -40.23
C ASP A 53 19.13 6.70 -40.34
N ARG A 54 18.80 5.96 -39.27
CA ARG A 54 18.74 4.48 -39.25
C ARG A 54 17.31 3.92 -39.18
N GLU A 55 16.27 4.77 -39.26
CA GLU A 55 14.86 4.37 -39.16
C GLU A 55 14.25 3.86 -40.48
N ASP A 56 14.97 3.92 -41.61
CA ASP A 56 14.50 3.48 -42.94
C ASP A 56 15.13 2.15 -43.41
N ASP A 57 15.54 1.27 -42.48
CA ASP A 57 15.95 -0.10 -42.85
C ASP A 57 14.71 -0.99 -43.05
N PRO A 58 14.36 -1.35 -44.31
CA PRO A 58 13.15 -2.11 -44.62
C PRO A 58 13.14 -3.50 -43.96
N ASP A 59 14.31 -4.10 -43.76
CA ASP A 59 14.42 -5.44 -43.16
C ASP A 59 14.07 -5.41 -41.67
N ARG A 60 14.45 -4.33 -40.98
CA ARG A 60 14.11 -4.10 -39.56
C ARG A 60 12.63 -3.78 -39.37
N ILE A 61 12.02 -3.05 -40.32
CA ILE A 61 10.58 -2.80 -40.31
C ILE A 61 9.80 -4.10 -40.50
N GLU A 62 10.25 -4.98 -41.41
CA GLU A 62 9.60 -6.27 -41.64
C GLU A 62 9.72 -7.22 -40.44
N ASP A 63 10.87 -7.22 -39.75
CA ASP A 63 11.04 -7.97 -38.50
C ASP A 63 10.15 -7.45 -37.36
N LEU A 64 10.02 -6.13 -37.22
CA LEU A 64 9.12 -5.53 -36.25
C LEU A 64 7.64 -5.86 -36.55
N LEU A 65 7.23 -5.82 -37.81
CA LEU A 65 5.87 -6.20 -38.22
C LEU A 65 5.58 -7.69 -37.95
N ARG A 66 6.57 -8.57 -38.17
CA ARG A 66 6.47 -9.98 -37.82
C ARG A 66 6.29 -10.16 -36.31
N ARG A 67 7.07 -9.44 -35.51
CA ARG A 67 6.99 -9.51 -34.05
C ARG A 67 5.68 -8.98 -33.50
N ILE A 68 5.13 -7.92 -34.09
CA ILE A 68 3.80 -7.40 -33.75
C ILE A 68 2.75 -8.48 -34.02
N LYS A 69 2.79 -9.14 -35.19
CA LYS A 69 1.85 -10.21 -35.52
C LYS A 69 1.95 -11.42 -34.60
N GLU A 70 3.16 -11.80 -34.19
CA GLU A 70 3.37 -12.85 -33.18
C GLU A 70 2.76 -12.48 -31.82
N LEU A 71 2.86 -11.21 -31.42
CA LEU A 71 2.28 -10.72 -30.17
C LEU A 71 0.75 -10.65 -30.25
N GLU A 72 0.19 -10.23 -31.38
CA GLU A 72 -1.26 -10.23 -31.62
C GLU A 72 -1.84 -11.64 -31.47
N ASN A 73 -1.21 -12.65 -32.08
CA ASN A 73 -1.63 -14.04 -31.95
C ASN A 73 -1.57 -14.55 -30.49
N LYS A 74 -0.54 -14.16 -29.73
CA LYS A 74 -0.41 -14.53 -28.31
C LYS A 74 -1.45 -13.87 -27.43
N VAL A 75 -1.85 -12.64 -27.76
CA VAL A 75 -2.94 -11.96 -27.04
C VAL A 75 -4.26 -12.68 -27.29
N GLU A 76 -4.52 -13.10 -28.52
CA GLU A 76 -5.72 -13.88 -28.87
C GLU A 76 -5.77 -15.21 -28.12
N GLU A 77 -4.66 -15.95 -28.04
CA GLU A 77 -4.53 -17.19 -27.26
C GLU A 77 -4.85 -16.98 -25.76
N LEU A 78 -4.28 -15.92 -25.17
CA LEU A 78 -4.53 -15.59 -23.75
C LEU A 78 -5.98 -15.13 -23.49
N GLU A 79 -6.62 -14.51 -24.46
CA GLU A 79 -8.04 -14.13 -24.36
C GLU A 79 -8.96 -15.37 -24.39
N GLU A 80 -8.62 -16.40 -25.16
CA GLU A 80 -9.33 -17.68 -25.15
C GLU A 80 -9.15 -18.43 -23.82
N ASP A 81 -7.92 -18.47 -23.28
CA ASP A 81 -7.65 -19.08 -21.96
C ASP A 81 -8.44 -18.39 -20.85
N LEU A 82 -8.46 -17.06 -20.84
CA LEU A 82 -9.23 -16.28 -19.86
C LEU A 82 -10.74 -16.53 -19.96
N LYS A 83 -11.24 -16.73 -21.19
CA LYS A 83 -12.64 -17.10 -21.41
C LYS A 83 -12.95 -18.49 -20.84
N HIS A 84 -12.06 -19.46 -21.06
CA HIS A 84 -12.20 -20.80 -20.51
C HIS A 84 -12.19 -20.80 -18.97
N GLU A 85 -11.31 -20.02 -18.35
CA GLU A 85 -11.25 -19.89 -16.88
C GLU A 85 -12.53 -19.27 -16.29
N ARG A 86 -13.13 -18.29 -16.99
CA ARG A 86 -14.41 -17.69 -16.60
C ARG A 86 -15.56 -18.69 -16.67
N GLU A 87 -15.60 -19.53 -17.70
CA GLU A 87 -16.57 -20.61 -17.83
C GLU A 87 -16.43 -21.64 -16.70
N LEU A 88 -15.19 -22.02 -16.38
CA LEU A 88 -14.90 -22.96 -15.29
C LEU A 88 -15.34 -22.41 -13.92
N ASN A 89 -15.07 -21.13 -13.66
CA ASN A 89 -15.51 -20.44 -12.44
C ASN A 89 -17.04 -20.31 -12.37
N SER A 90 -17.71 -20.09 -13.51
CA SER A 90 -19.18 -20.08 -13.57
C SER A 90 -19.77 -21.45 -13.22
N LEU A 91 -19.19 -22.54 -13.74
CA LEU A 91 -19.57 -23.92 -13.42
C LEU A 91 -19.33 -24.25 -11.94
N LEU A 92 -18.20 -23.82 -11.37
CA LEU A 92 -17.91 -24.03 -9.95
C LEU A 92 -18.92 -23.30 -9.06
N LYS A 93 -19.27 -22.06 -9.42
CA LYS A 93 -20.29 -21.28 -8.72
C LYS A 93 -21.68 -21.92 -8.77
N MET A 94 -22.05 -22.51 -9.91
CA MET A 94 -23.30 -23.27 -10.05
C MET A 94 -23.31 -24.52 -9.15
N LYS A 95 -22.20 -25.28 -9.10
CA LYS A 95 -22.09 -26.46 -8.23
C LYS A 95 -22.12 -26.14 -6.74
N LEU A 96 -21.54 -25.00 -6.33
CA LEU A 96 -21.62 -24.53 -4.95
C LEU A 96 -23.05 -24.16 -4.57
N LEU A 97 -23.81 -23.53 -5.47
CA LEU A 97 -25.22 -23.19 -5.26
C LEU A 97 -26.15 -24.43 -5.23
N GLU A 98 -25.80 -25.51 -5.92
CA GLU A 98 -26.56 -26.78 -5.86
C GLU A 98 -26.38 -27.52 -4.53
N ASN A 99 -25.25 -27.34 -3.84
CA ASN A 99 -24.96 -27.96 -2.54
C ASN A 99 -25.57 -27.20 -1.34
N ASP A 100 -26.06 -25.97 -1.54
CA ASP A 100 -26.66 -25.12 -0.50
C ASP A 100 -28.19 -25.26 -0.38
N ARG A 101 -28.80 -26.36 -0.86
CA ARG A 101 -30.22 -26.65 -0.52
C ARG A 101 -30.35 -26.94 0.98
N PRO A 102 -31.09 -26.11 1.74
CA PRO A 102 -31.13 -26.24 3.19
C PRO A 102 -32.07 -27.39 3.60
N GLN A 103 -31.52 -28.40 4.28
CA GLN A 103 -32.29 -29.12 5.29
C GLN A 103 -32.34 -28.19 6.52
N SER A 104 -33.46 -27.50 6.72
CA SER A 104 -33.74 -26.75 7.94
C SER A 104 -33.94 -27.72 9.11
N PRO A 105 -33.56 -27.32 10.34
CA PRO A 105 -34.57 -26.67 11.17
C PRO A 105 -34.10 -25.35 11.80
N GLU A 106 -34.96 -24.35 11.62
CA GLU A 106 -35.32 -23.22 12.48
C GLU A 106 -34.35 -22.74 13.56
N LEU A 107 -33.92 -21.47 13.46
CA LEU A 107 -33.78 -20.55 14.59
C LEU A 107 -33.94 -19.09 14.09
N PRO A 108 -34.57 -18.18 14.86
CA PRO A 108 -34.99 -16.87 14.37
C PRO A 108 -33.92 -15.79 14.59
N CYS A 109 -33.34 -15.26 13.51
CA CYS A 109 -32.55 -14.03 13.57
C CYS A 109 -33.46 -12.80 13.46
N ARG A 110 -33.80 -12.19 14.60
CA ARG A 110 -34.18 -10.76 14.63
C ARG A 110 -32.90 -9.93 14.68
N LEU A 111 -32.64 -9.18 13.61
CA LEU A 111 -31.74 -8.03 13.61
C LEU A 111 -32.30 -6.96 14.54
N ILE A 112 -31.66 -6.74 15.68
CA ILE A 112 -31.89 -5.56 16.52
C ILE A 112 -30.72 -4.60 16.25
N ALA A 113 -31.03 -3.46 15.63
CA ALA A 113 -30.11 -2.33 15.57
C ALA A 113 -29.95 -1.74 16.99
N PRO A 114 -28.74 -1.36 17.43
CA PRO A 114 -28.61 -0.70 18.72
C PRO A 114 -28.93 0.79 18.57
N SER A 115 -30.06 1.21 19.14
CA SER A 115 -30.27 2.61 19.57
C SER A 115 -29.64 2.85 20.96
N PRO A 116 -29.30 4.11 21.29
CA PRO A 116 -28.31 4.42 22.31
C PRO A 116 -28.90 4.52 23.73
N SER A 117 -28.00 4.35 24.70
CA SER A 117 -28.05 4.77 26.11
C SER A 117 -28.42 3.74 27.19
N ARG A 118 -27.66 3.90 28.30
CA ARG A 118 -27.78 3.40 29.68
C ARG A 118 -27.03 2.11 30.01
N GLY A 119 -25.99 2.30 30.80
CA GLY A 119 -25.16 1.23 31.35
C GLY A 119 -25.82 0.46 32.48
N LEU A 120 -25.24 -0.69 32.77
CA LEU A 120 -25.10 -1.30 34.09
C LEU A 120 -24.32 -2.62 33.94
N ASP A 121 -23.19 -2.66 34.66
CA ASP A 121 -22.60 -3.79 35.37
C ASP A 121 -22.91 -5.22 34.91
N ILE A 122 -21.93 -5.86 34.26
CA ILE A 122 -21.66 -7.31 34.42
C ILE A 122 -20.14 -7.53 34.36
N PHE A 123 -19.44 -7.30 35.48
CA PHE A 123 -18.15 -7.94 35.74
C PHE A 123 -18.41 -9.25 36.50
N SER A 124 -18.11 -10.38 35.88
CA SER A 124 -18.09 -11.68 36.55
C SER A 124 -16.94 -11.72 37.59
N PRO A 125 -17.19 -12.07 38.85
CA PRO A 125 -16.20 -12.00 39.92
C PRO A 125 -15.48 -13.34 40.09
N THR A 126 -14.48 -13.64 39.26
CA THR A 126 -13.57 -14.79 39.52
C THR A 126 -12.09 -14.53 39.26
N THR A 127 -11.69 -13.38 38.71
CA THR A 127 -10.28 -12.96 38.80
C THR A 127 -10.06 -12.20 40.11
N SER A 128 -9.42 -12.87 41.07
CA SER A 128 -8.99 -12.31 42.36
C SER A 128 -8.44 -10.89 42.20
N MET A 129 -8.88 -9.97 43.06
CA MET A 129 -8.32 -8.61 43.13
C MET A 129 -6.80 -8.59 43.31
N ASP A 130 -6.19 -9.68 43.79
CA ASP A 130 -4.74 -9.82 43.89
C ASP A 130 -4.05 -10.01 42.54
N SER A 131 -4.71 -10.59 41.54
CA SER A 131 -4.17 -10.70 40.18
C SER A 131 -4.22 -9.35 39.47
N ARG A 132 -5.30 -8.57 39.68
CA ARG A 132 -5.41 -7.19 39.19
C ARG A 132 -4.42 -6.25 39.87
N ARG A 133 -4.23 -6.35 41.19
CA ARG A 133 -3.21 -5.59 41.94
C ARG A 133 -1.78 -6.01 41.59
N ARG A 134 -1.53 -7.29 41.30
CA ARG A 134 -0.22 -7.75 40.82
C ARG A 134 0.06 -7.30 39.38
N PHE A 135 -0.95 -7.30 38.51
CA PHE A 135 -0.84 -6.74 37.16
C PHE A 135 -0.55 -5.22 37.19
N ILE A 136 -1.34 -4.45 37.95
CA ILE A 136 -1.13 -3.00 38.09
C ILE A 136 0.16 -2.68 38.87
N GLY A 137 0.52 -3.48 39.88
CA GLY A 137 1.73 -3.32 40.68
C GLY A 137 3.01 -3.71 39.93
N SER A 138 2.95 -4.71 39.06
CA SER A 138 4.04 -5.07 38.14
C SER A 138 4.20 -4.06 37.01
N LEU A 139 3.11 -3.38 36.63
CA LEU A 139 3.14 -2.25 35.71
C LEU A 139 3.67 -0.96 36.37
N ALA A 140 3.91 -0.93 37.69
CA ALA A 140 4.50 0.24 38.34
C ALA A 140 5.99 0.41 37.98
N ASP A 141 6.69 -0.69 37.69
CA ASP A 141 8.06 -0.68 37.15
C ASP A 141 8.07 -0.58 35.62
N PHE A 142 6.97 -0.98 34.97
CA PHE A 142 6.74 -0.77 33.55
C PHE A 142 6.27 0.68 33.35
N LYS A 143 7.22 1.59 33.15
CA LYS A 143 6.89 3.00 32.86
C LYS A 143 6.02 3.05 31.60
N TRP A 144 4.71 3.03 31.78
CA TRP A 144 3.72 3.16 30.72
C TRP A 144 3.86 4.58 30.20
N VAL A 145 4.57 4.72 29.08
CA VAL A 145 4.72 6.00 28.38
C VAL A 145 3.60 6.07 27.36
N GLY A 146 2.35 5.81 27.72
CA GLY A 146 1.23 6.22 26.88
C GLY A 146 0.63 7.49 27.49
N ASP A 147 0.10 8.37 26.66
CA ASP A 147 -0.55 9.58 27.15
C ASP A 147 -1.80 9.24 27.99
N GLU A 148 -2.33 10.22 28.71
CA GLU A 148 -3.55 10.05 29.54
C GLU A 148 -4.80 9.65 28.72
N THR A 149 -4.73 9.60 27.39
CA THR A 149 -5.84 9.24 26.48
C THR A 149 -5.93 7.74 26.23
N GLY A 150 -4.90 6.96 26.59
CA GLY A 150 -4.88 5.51 26.36
C GLY A 150 -4.54 5.11 24.92
N ILE A 151 -4.11 6.06 24.07
CA ILE A 151 -3.71 5.81 22.69
C ILE A 151 -2.23 5.39 22.67
N LEU A 152 -1.95 4.21 22.11
CA LEU A 152 -0.58 3.74 21.91
C LEU A 152 0.04 4.39 20.67
N LEU A 153 1.15 5.10 20.85
CA LEU A 153 1.93 5.68 19.75
C LEU A 153 2.85 4.62 19.11
N GLY A 154 3.25 4.83 17.85
CA GLY A 154 4.14 3.91 17.13
C GLY A 154 5.44 3.59 17.87
N ASN A 155 6.05 4.61 18.50
CA ASN A 155 7.27 4.43 19.31
C ASN A 155 7.06 3.55 20.55
N GLU A 156 5.87 3.58 21.15
CA GLU A 156 5.52 2.76 22.30
C GLU A 156 5.32 1.31 21.88
N ILE A 157 4.65 1.09 20.74
CA ILE A 157 4.49 -0.23 20.14
C ILE A 157 5.87 -0.84 19.84
N HIS A 158 6.79 -0.08 19.23
CA HIS A 158 8.15 -0.57 18.98
C HIS A 158 8.90 -0.94 20.26
N LYS A 159 8.76 -0.15 21.33
CA LYS A 159 9.35 -0.48 22.63
C LYS A 159 8.72 -1.75 23.21
N MET A 160 7.39 -1.86 23.18
CA MET A 160 6.65 -3.02 23.68
C MET A 160 7.08 -4.32 22.99
N LEU A 161 7.36 -4.27 21.68
CA LEU A 161 7.82 -5.41 20.89
C LEU A 161 9.34 -5.65 20.96
N SER A 162 10.10 -4.77 21.62
CA SER A 162 11.55 -4.91 21.75
C SER A 162 11.93 -5.75 22.97
N HIS A 163 12.94 -6.59 22.84
CA HIS A 163 13.47 -7.38 23.96
C HIS A 163 13.93 -6.45 25.11
N PRO A 164 13.65 -6.77 26.38
CA PRO A 164 13.04 -8.00 26.91
C PRO A 164 11.53 -7.90 27.20
N ASN A 165 10.82 -6.95 26.58
CA ASN A 165 9.47 -6.59 27.00
C ASN A 165 8.40 -7.66 26.71
N PRO A 166 8.41 -8.38 25.57
CA PRO A 166 7.45 -9.46 25.35
C PRO A 166 7.48 -10.52 26.44
N GLU A 167 8.67 -10.98 26.86
CA GLU A 167 8.82 -11.98 27.93
C GLU A 167 8.33 -11.46 29.27
N ALA A 168 8.67 -10.22 29.61
CA ALA A 168 8.23 -9.61 30.85
C ALA A 168 6.70 -9.49 30.93
N MET A 169 6.05 -9.16 29.80
CA MET A 169 4.59 -9.03 29.73
C MET A 169 3.88 -10.38 29.85
N THR A 170 4.38 -11.41 29.18
CA THR A 170 3.72 -12.73 29.22
C THR A 170 3.91 -13.46 30.54
N GLN A 171 5.00 -13.17 31.28
CA GLN A 171 5.18 -13.68 32.65
C GLN A 171 4.05 -13.26 33.62
N LEU A 172 3.31 -12.19 33.32
CA LEU A 172 2.20 -11.71 34.13
C LEU A 172 0.88 -12.48 33.89
N LEU A 173 0.83 -13.28 32.82
CA LEU A 173 -0.36 -14.01 32.44
C LEU A 173 -0.47 -15.30 33.27
N PRO A 174 -1.68 -15.63 33.78
CA PRO A 174 -1.89 -16.77 34.66
C PRO A 174 -1.80 -18.12 33.94
N ASN A 175 -2.12 -18.16 32.64
CA ASN A 175 -2.14 -19.37 31.84
C ASN A 175 -0.86 -19.48 31.01
N ARG A 176 -0.10 -20.56 31.20
CA ARG A 176 1.18 -20.77 30.51
C ARG A 176 1.02 -21.04 29.02
N ASP A 177 0.02 -21.82 28.62
CA ASP A 177 -0.19 -22.16 27.20
C ASP A 177 -0.63 -20.92 26.40
N GLU A 178 -1.56 -20.14 26.95
CA GLU A 178 -2.01 -18.87 26.38
C GLU A 178 -0.86 -17.84 26.34
N SER A 179 -0.09 -17.75 27.42
CA SER A 179 1.10 -16.90 27.53
C SER A 179 2.13 -17.21 26.44
N ASP A 180 2.40 -18.49 26.18
CA ASP A 180 3.38 -18.90 25.18
C ASP A 180 2.92 -18.58 23.75
N ILE A 181 1.61 -18.69 23.47
CA ILE A 181 1.03 -18.26 22.20
C ILE A 181 1.14 -16.75 22.03
N ILE A 182 0.77 -15.98 23.06
CA ILE A 182 0.87 -14.51 23.04
C ILE A 182 2.34 -14.08 22.84
N LEU A 183 3.29 -14.72 23.51
CA LEU A 183 4.71 -14.43 23.35
C LEU A 183 5.17 -14.64 21.91
N GLN A 184 4.79 -15.76 21.30
CA GLN A 184 5.10 -16.04 19.90
C GLN A 184 4.45 -15.03 18.94
N ILE A 185 3.20 -14.63 19.20
CA ILE A 185 2.51 -13.58 18.43
C ILE A 185 3.30 -12.27 18.52
N MET A 186 3.74 -11.85 19.71
CA MET A 186 4.53 -10.63 19.89
C MET A 186 5.85 -10.68 19.11
N TRP A 187 6.54 -11.82 19.10
CA TRP A 187 7.75 -11.99 18.30
C TRP A 187 7.48 -11.93 16.79
N LEU A 188 6.42 -12.57 16.31
CA LEU A 188 6.06 -12.49 14.91
C LEU A 188 5.72 -11.06 14.49
N LEU A 189 4.98 -10.33 15.32
CA LEU A 189 4.67 -8.91 15.07
C LEU A 189 5.95 -8.05 15.01
N ARG A 190 6.92 -8.32 15.89
CA ARG A 190 8.23 -7.66 15.84
C ARG A 190 8.94 -7.96 14.52
N ASP A 191 9.03 -9.22 14.14
CA ASP A 191 9.74 -9.61 12.92
C ASP A 191 9.08 -9.04 11.67
N ILE A 192 7.74 -9.09 11.59
CA ILE A 192 6.97 -8.43 10.54
C ILE A 192 7.28 -6.93 10.54
N SER A 193 7.30 -6.29 11.71
CA SER A 193 7.63 -4.86 11.83
C SER A 193 9.06 -4.55 11.37
N THR A 194 10.02 -5.46 11.50
CA THR A 194 11.38 -5.26 10.96
C THR A 194 11.44 -5.34 9.44
N LEU A 195 10.51 -6.06 8.82
CA LEU A 195 10.33 -6.11 7.36
C LEU A 195 9.50 -4.92 6.84
N SER A 196 8.82 -4.19 7.72
CA SER A 196 8.15 -2.92 7.45
C SER A 196 9.16 -1.77 7.38
N ARG A 197 10.03 -1.79 6.36
CA ARG A 197 10.93 -0.67 6.04
C ARG A 197 10.53 0.00 4.74
N ALA A 198 10.76 1.31 4.64
CA ALA A 198 10.50 2.14 3.46
C ALA A 198 11.53 1.89 2.34
N GLU A 199 11.79 0.63 2.04
CA GLU A 199 12.79 0.15 1.09
C GLU A 199 12.23 -1.03 0.27
N SER A 200 12.94 -1.41 -0.79
CA SER A 200 12.60 -2.62 -1.55
C SER A 200 13.00 -3.86 -0.75
N LEU A 201 12.09 -4.84 -0.73
CA LEU A 201 12.30 -6.16 -0.15
C LEU A 201 12.88 -7.11 -1.19
N SER A 202 13.85 -7.91 -0.77
CA SER A 202 14.33 -9.04 -1.55
C SER A 202 13.28 -10.16 -1.64
N SER A 203 13.44 -11.08 -2.59
CA SER A 203 12.53 -12.24 -2.70
C SER A 203 12.51 -13.08 -1.42
N ALA A 204 13.67 -13.27 -0.79
CA ALA A 204 13.78 -14.00 0.47
C ALA A 204 13.04 -13.30 1.62
N GLU A 205 13.07 -11.97 1.68
CA GLU A 205 12.32 -11.21 2.68
C GLU A 205 10.81 -11.27 2.43
N ILE A 206 10.37 -11.29 1.17
CA ILE A 206 8.95 -11.47 0.81
C ILE A 206 8.47 -12.86 1.22
N ASP A 207 9.26 -13.91 0.98
CA ASP A 207 8.93 -15.27 1.40
C ASP A 207 8.88 -15.38 2.93
N GLN A 208 9.81 -14.72 3.64
CA GLN A 208 9.77 -14.62 5.10
C GLN A 208 8.52 -13.89 5.59
N LEU A 209 8.09 -12.82 4.90
CA LEU A 209 6.89 -12.08 5.25
C LEU A 209 5.64 -12.94 5.08
N GLU A 210 5.53 -13.68 3.97
CA GLU A 210 4.44 -14.64 3.74
C GLU A 210 4.39 -15.70 4.85
N GLU A 211 5.54 -16.30 5.19
CA GLU A 211 5.60 -17.31 6.22
C GLU A 211 5.22 -16.77 7.61
N LYS A 212 5.77 -15.61 8.00
CA LYS A 212 5.48 -14.98 9.30
C LYS A 212 4.03 -14.55 9.44
N THR A 213 3.44 -13.99 8.37
CA THR A 213 2.02 -13.57 8.38
C THR A 213 1.07 -14.79 8.44
N ARG A 214 1.43 -15.90 7.80
CA ARG A 214 0.72 -17.17 7.91
C ARG A 214 0.80 -17.76 9.33
N GLN A 215 2.00 -17.81 9.91
CA GLN A 215 2.20 -18.28 11.29
C GLN A 215 1.41 -17.41 12.29
N LEU A 216 1.41 -16.09 12.10
CA LEU A 216 0.67 -15.16 12.95
C LEU A 216 -0.83 -15.47 12.94
N TYR A 217 -1.41 -15.74 11.77
CA TYR A 217 -2.81 -16.11 11.65
C TYR A 217 -3.13 -17.43 12.37
N HIS A 218 -2.28 -18.46 12.21
CA HIS A 218 -2.47 -19.73 12.90
C HIS A 218 -2.44 -19.59 14.42
N LEU A 219 -1.47 -18.84 14.96
CA LEU A 219 -1.41 -18.56 16.40
C LEU A 219 -2.63 -17.78 16.88
N TRP A 220 -3.12 -16.81 16.09
CA TRP A 220 -4.33 -16.06 16.42
C TRP A 220 -5.58 -16.94 16.52
N VAL A 221 -5.74 -17.89 15.59
CA VAL A 221 -6.84 -18.87 15.63
C VAL A 221 -6.74 -19.75 16.88
N MET A 222 -5.53 -20.23 17.21
CA MET A 222 -5.33 -21.00 18.45
C MET A 222 -5.62 -20.18 19.71
N LEU A 223 -5.28 -18.89 19.72
CA LEU A 223 -5.60 -18.00 20.84
C LEU A 223 -7.13 -17.86 21.02
N GLY A 224 -7.89 -17.89 19.92
CA GLY A 224 -9.35 -17.92 19.95
C GLY A 224 -9.96 -19.18 20.58
N GLU A 225 -9.17 -20.23 20.84
CA GLU A 225 -9.62 -21.37 21.65
C GLU A 225 -9.69 -21.04 23.15
N PHE A 226 -8.86 -20.10 23.62
CA PHE A 226 -8.86 -19.63 25.00
C PHE A 226 -9.88 -18.52 25.25
N ASP A 227 -10.09 -17.64 24.26
CA ASP A 227 -11.08 -16.55 24.33
C ASP A 227 -11.93 -16.47 23.05
N LYS A 228 -13.19 -16.90 23.17
CA LYS A 228 -14.17 -16.89 22.07
C LYS A 228 -14.67 -15.48 21.69
N THR A 229 -14.31 -14.45 22.45
CA THR A 229 -14.60 -13.05 22.13
C THR A 229 -13.57 -12.45 21.16
N LEU A 230 -12.45 -13.14 20.92
CA LEU A 230 -11.47 -12.71 19.94
C LEU A 230 -12.05 -12.82 18.52
N HIS A 231 -11.95 -11.71 17.79
CA HIS A 231 -12.41 -11.62 16.42
C HIS A 231 -11.28 -11.10 15.53
N VAL A 232 -11.27 -11.54 14.27
CA VAL A 232 -10.30 -11.04 13.30
C VAL A 232 -10.66 -9.60 12.95
N THR A 233 -9.81 -8.66 13.38
CA THR A 233 -9.99 -7.24 13.03
C THR A 233 -9.66 -7.01 11.55
N PRO A 234 -10.20 -5.96 10.90
CA PRO A 234 -9.84 -5.64 9.53
C PRO A 234 -8.34 -5.43 9.33
N LYS A 235 -7.64 -4.82 10.31
CA LYS A 235 -6.18 -4.64 10.27
C LYS A 235 -5.44 -5.97 10.32
N LEU A 236 -5.85 -6.89 11.19
CA LEU A 236 -5.27 -8.23 11.25
C LEU A 236 -5.53 -9.02 9.96
N HIS A 237 -6.71 -8.90 9.37
CA HIS A 237 -7.04 -9.52 8.09
C HIS A 237 -6.14 -8.98 6.95
N LEU A 238 -5.99 -7.65 6.86
CA LEU A 238 -5.08 -7.03 5.89
C LEU A 238 -3.64 -7.52 6.07
N LEU A 239 -3.17 -7.57 7.32
CA LEU A 239 -1.83 -8.01 7.66
C LEU A 239 -1.58 -9.48 7.27
N THR A 240 -2.52 -10.36 7.58
CA THR A 240 -2.34 -11.81 7.41
C THR A 240 -2.67 -12.30 6.00
N ALA A 241 -3.69 -11.72 5.34
CA ALA A 241 -4.17 -12.20 4.04
C ALA A 241 -3.64 -11.40 2.85
N HIS A 242 -3.35 -10.11 3.00
CA HIS A 242 -3.10 -9.22 1.85
C HIS A 242 -1.70 -8.64 1.80
N LEU A 243 -1.02 -8.51 2.94
CA LEU A 243 0.28 -7.84 3.00
C LEU A 243 1.33 -8.52 2.11
N HIS A 244 1.50 -9.83 2.23
CA HIS A 244 2.49 -10.58 1.45
C HIS A 244 2.16 -10.56 -0.05
N ILE A 245 0.87 -10.61 -0.43
CA ILE A 245 0.42 -10.48 -1.83
C ILE A 245 0.81 -9.10 -2.39
N PHE A 246 0.59 -8.05 -1.60
CA PHE A 246 0.99 -6.69 -1.98
C PHE A 246 2.51 -6.60 -2.16
N ALA A 247 3.27 -7.06 -1.16
CA ALA A 247 4.73 -7.04 -1.17
C ALA A 247 5.30 -7.83 -2.36
N LYS A 248 4.72 -8.99 -2.69
CA LYS A 248 5.11 -9.82 -3.85
C LYS A 248 4.87 -9.11 -5.19
N ARG A 249 3.80 -8.33 -5.30
CA ARG A 249 3.46 -7.58 -6.52
C ARG A 249 4.27 -6.30 -6.68
N ARG A 250 4.62 -5.63 -5.58
CA ARG A 250 5.24 -4.30 -5.60
C ARG A 250 6.73 -4.30 -5.28
N GLY A 251 7.21 -5.34 -4.59
CA GLY A 251 8.57 -5.40 -4.06
C GLY A 251 8.78 -4.57 -2.79
N TRP A 252 7.73 -4.00 -2.21
CA TRP A 252 7.75 -3.16 -1.01
C TRP A 252 6.33 -3.01 -0.46
N PHE A 253 6.17 -2.46 0.75
CA PHE A 253 4.84 -2.07 1.26
C PHE A 253 4.84 -0.82 2.13
N GLU A 254 5.92 -0.54 2.86
CA GLU A 254 5.95 0.62 3.76
C GLU A 254 6.23 1.95 3.02
N ALA A 255 6.69 1.92 1.77
CA ALA A 255 7.02 3.15 1.03
C ALA A 255 5.80 4.07 0.75
N VAL A 256 4.57 3.57 0.90
CA VAL A 256 3.32 4.38 0.84
C VAL A 256 2.73 4.63 2.22
N SER A 257 3.51 4.45 3.28
CA SER A 257 3.07 4.68 4.65
C SER A 257 2.73 6.15 4.90
N GLU A 258 1.71 6.36 5.74
CA GLU A 258 1.28 7.69 6.19
C GLU A 258 2.27 8.32 7.19
N GLN A 259 3.31 7.59 7.62
CA GLN A 259 4.33 8.08 8.55
C GLN A 259 5.01 9.38 8.06
N GLY A 260 5.21 9.53 6.75
CA GLY A 260 5.74 10.77 6.16
C GLY A 260 4.79 11.97 6.37
N ILE A 261 3.48 11.75 6.25
CA ILE A 261 2.45 12.77 6.46
C ILE A 261 2.35 13.11 7.96
N GLU A 262 2.40 12.11 8.85
CA GLU A 262 2.40 12.32 10.30
C GLU A 262 3.60 13.17 10.75
N HIS A 263 4.78 12.91 10.20
CA HIS A 263 5.96 13.74 10.47
C HIS A 263 5.76 15.19 9.99
N MET A 264 5.15 15.37 8.82
CA MET A 264 4.80 16.69 8.29
C MET A 264 3.79 17.43 9.18
N HIS A 265 2.82 16.73 9.76
CA HIS A 265 1.88 17.33 10.73
C HIS A 265 2.60 17.84 11.99
N ALA A 266 3.55 17.09 12.54
CA ALA A 266 4.36 17.55 13.67
C ALA A 266 5.15 18.82 13.32
N ARG A 267 5.71 18.88 12.09
CA ARG A 267 6.41 20.06 11.60
C ARG A 267 5.47 21.25 11.40
N PHE A 268 4.27 21.03 10.87
CA PHE A 268 3.24 22.04 10.72
C PHE A 268 2.88 22.67 12.07
N ASN A 269 2.60 21.85 13.10
CA ASN A 269 2.25 22.33 14.44
C ASN A 269 3.35 23.20 15.07
N LEU A 270 4.62 22.86 14.83
CA LEU A 270 5.75 23.68 15.28
C LEU A 270 5.77 25.04 14.57
N LEU A 271 5.54 25.05 13.25
CA LEU A 271 5.53 26.28 12.45
C LEU A 271 4.33 27.15 12.78
N GLU A 272 3.15 26.55 12.99
CA GLU A 272 1.95 27.24 13.46
C GLU A 272 2.27 27.99 14.75
N ARG A 273 2.88 27.33 15.73
CA ARG A 273 3.33 27.98 16.98
C ARG A 273 4.31 29.11 16.76
N ARG A 274 5.25 28.94 15.83
CA ARG A 274 6.25 29.95 15.49
C ARG A 274 5.62 31.20 14.85
N PHE A 275 4.57 31.03 14.06
CA PHE A 275 3.89 32.12 13.34
C PHE A 275 2.58 32.56 14.00
N LEU A 276 2.30 32.11 15.23
CA LEU A 276 1.12 32.50 16.03
C LEU A 276 0.97 34.03 16.15
N ASN A 277 2.09 34.75 16.26
CA ASN A 277 2.12 36.19 16.46
C ASN A 277 2.07 37.02 15.16
N THR A 278 1.74 36.40 14.03
CA THR A 278 1.62 37.10 12.74
C THR A 278 0.27 37.83 12.70
N ASN A 279 0.24 39.02 12.08
CA ASN A 279 -0.92 39.92 12.09
C ASN A 279 -2.20 39.34 11.45
N SER A 280 -2.10 38.27 10.65
CA SER A 280 -3.25 37.56 10.09
C SER A 280 -3.02 36.05 9.94
N LYS A 281 -4.11 35.27 9.97
CA LYS A 281 -4.07 33.81 9.72
C LYS A 281 -3.59 33.49 8.30
N GLU A 282 -3.95 34.34 7.34
CA GLU A 282 -3.54 34.19 5.93
C GLU A 282 -2.03 34.32 5.79
N GLU A 283 -1.43 35.33 6.43
CA GLU A 283 0.03 35.51 6.38
C GLU A 283 0.77 34.39 7.11
N SER A 284 0.22 33.87 8.20
CA SER A 284 0.75 32.68 8.87
C SER A 284 0.72 31.46 7.94
N ALA A 285 -0.39 31.21 7.25
CA ALA A 285 -0.52 30.11 6.30
C ALA A 285 0.48 30.22 5.13
N ILE A 286 0.67 31.42 4.56
CA ILE A 286 1.65 31.67 3.50
C ILE A 286 3.07 31.38 4.00
N ARG A 287 3.43 31.84 5.21
CA ARG A 287 4.76 31.62 5.80
C ARG A 287 5.02 30.16 6.11
N ILE A 288 4.05 29.43 6.66
CA ILE A 288 4.13 27.99 6.90
C ILE A 288 4.32 27.25 5.57
N SER A 289 3.51 27.57 4.56
CA SER A 289 3.57 26.91 3.25
C SER A 289 4.92 27.11 2.56
N ARG A 290 5.46 28.34 2.55
CA ARG A 290 6.80 28.63 2.03
C ARG A 290 7.89 27.84 2.75
N TYR A 291 7.79 27.73 4.08
CA TYR A 291 8.76 27.00 4.87
C TYR A 291 8.70 25.49 4.60
N LEU A 292 7.51 24.91 4.50
CA LEU A 292 7.34 23.49 4.17
C LEU A 292 7.81 23.17 2.75
N LEU A 293 7.47 24.00 1.76
CA LEU A 293 7.94 23.84 0.38
C LEU A 293 9.47 23.94 0.27
N GLY A 294 10.08 24.89 0.98
CA GLY A 294 11.54 24.99 1.06
C GLY A 294 12.20 23.80 1.74
N TRP A 295 11.53 23.16 2.71
CA TRP A 295 12.02 21.95 3.37
C TRP A 295 11.90 20.70 2.51
N LEU A 296 10.89 20.62 1.63
CA LEU A 296 10.72 19.53 0.67
C LEU A 296 11.66 19.66 -0.53
N HIS A 297 12.17 20.87 -0.81
CA HIS A 297 13.03 21.15 -1.96
C HIS A 297 14.31 20.29 -2.02
N PRO A 298 15.06 20.01 -0.93
CA PRO A 298 16.23 19.13 -0.97
C PRO A 298 15.89 17.64 -1.14
N LEU A 299 14.65 17.23 -0.87
CA LEU A 299 14.20 15.83 -0.94
C LEU A 299 13.80 15.41 -2.36
N GLY A 300 13.60 16.38 -3.26
CA GLY A 300 13.48 16.15 -4.70
C GLY A 300 14.73 16.61 -5.42
N ARG A 301 15.25 15.82 -6.36
CA ARG A 301 16.07 16.35 -7.47
C ARG A 301 15.19 17.22 -8.38
N LEU A 302 14.66 18.32 -7.85
CA LEU A 302 14.08 19.40 -8.61
C LEU A 302 15.16 20.49 -8.59
N SER A 303 15.70 20.79 -9.76
CA SER A 303 16.69 21.84 -9.89
C SER A 303 16.11 23.14 -9.34
N CYS A 304 16.86 23.75 -8.42
CA CYS A 304 16.65 25.06 -7.80
C CYS A 304 16.49 26.25 -8.78
N CYS A 305 16.37 25.99 -10.09
CA CYS A 305 16.38 26.99 -11.14
C CYS A 305 15.02 27.68 -11.34
N ASP A 306 13.90 27.11 -10.86
CA ASP A 306 12.56 27.62 -11.20
C ASP A 306 11.77 28.20 -10.00
N ILE A 307 12.36 28.30 -8.81
CA ILE A 307 11.75 29.03 -7.68
C ILE A 307 12.71 30.14 -7.22
N TRP A 308 13.15 30.94 -8.19
CA TRP A 308 13.57 32.31 -7.97
C TRP A 308 12.66 33.21 -8.78
N ILE A 309 11.49 33.51 -8.21
CA ILE A 309 10.79 34.75 -8.56
C ILE A 309 11.17 35.71 -7.44
N GLY A 310 12.05 36.65 -7.81
CA GLY A 310 12.36 37.79 -6.97
C GLY A 310 11.10 38.56 -6.60
N ASP A 311 11.11 39.13 -5.41
CA ASP A 311 11.24 40.58 -5.33
C ASP A 311 11.57 41.00 -3.89
N SER A 312 12.75 41.62 -3.77
CA SER A 312 12.93 42.96 -3.21
C SER A 312 12.05 43.35 -2.02
N PHE A 313 12.59 43.25 -0.80
CA PHE A 313 12.26 44.17 0.28
C PHE A 313 13.54 44.60 1.01
N ASN A 314 13.99 45.81 0.65
CA ASN A 314 14.52 46.76 1.63
C ASN A 314 13.44 47.05 2.68
#